data_AF-A0A9J7AEX4-F1
#
_entry.id   AF-A0A9J7AEX4-F1
#
_cell.length_a   1.000
_cell.length_b   1.000
_cell.length_c   1.000
_cell.angle_alpha   90.00
_cell.angle_beta   90.00
_cell.angle_gamma   90.00
#
_symmetry.space_group_name_H-M   'P 1'
#
loop_
_entity.id
_entity.type
_entity.pdbx_description
1 polymer ?
#
loop_
_entity_poly.entity_id
_entity_poly.type
_entity_poly.pdbx_seq_one_letter_code
_entity_poly.pdbx_strand_id
1 'polypeptide(L)'
;MDIKSDNLTPYYDDLHFPNGFARSGHFTIKQAELLSRYGRRLSAIWRGEASPEGPVEEQFKLFCEGQKSVESEYEKAWQSYLEAIQQINRYIKAS
;
A
#
# COMPACT_ATOMS: atom_id res chain seq x y z
N MET A 1 9.99 -14.12 7.81
CA MET A 1 10.72 -12.93 7.34
C MET A 1 9.68 -11.96 6.85
N ASP A 2 9.45 -10.90 7.61
CA ASP A 2 8.48 -9.86 7.28
C ASP A 2 9.03 -8.90 6.22
N ILE A 3 8.14 -8.11 5.60
CA ILE A 3 8.53 -7.04 4.67
C ILE A 3 9.44 -6.06 5.39
N LYS A 4 10.50 -5.59 4.72
CA LYS A 4 11.40 -4.62 5.33
C LYS A 4 10.69 -3.28 5.51
N SER A 5 10.63 -2.79 6.74
CA SER A 5 10.31 -1.38 7.00
C SER A 5 11.58 -0.55 6.81
N ASP A 6 11.81 -0.06 5.59
CA ASP A 6 13.07 0.55 5.19
C ASP A 6 13.32 1.97 5.76
N ASN A 7 12.43 2.54 6.58
CA ASN A 7 12.67 3.88 7.14
C ASN A 7 11.94 4.11 8.47
N LEU A 8 12.57 4.90 9.35
CA LEU A 8 12.01 5.34 10.64
C LEU A 8 10.79 6.28 10.46
N THR A 9 10.70 6.95 9.32
CA THR A 9 9.58 7.85 9.00
C THR A 9 8.41 7.07 8.40
N PRO A 10 7.19 7.21 8.94
CA PRO A 10 6.02 6.60 8.33
C PRO A 10 5.81 7.09 6.89
N TYR A 11 5.27 6.22 6.05
CA TYR A 11 4.81 6.54 4.71
C TYR A 11 3.51 7.33 4.80
N TYR A 12 3.43 8.40 4.00
CA TYR A 12 2.25 9.23 3.86
C TYR A 12 2.00 9.46 2.37
N ASP A 13 0.74 9.53 1.99
CA ASP A 13 0.29 9.92 0.66
C ASP A 13 -0.68 11.08 0.83
N ASP A 14 -0.14 12.25 1.15
CA ASP A 14 -0.91 13.45 1.48
C ASP A 14 -1.73 13.98 0.29
N LEU A 15 -1.37 13.57 -0.94
CA LEU A 15 -2.12 13.89 -2.15
C LEU A 15 -3.52 13.29 -2.10
N HIS A 16 -3.63 12.02 -1.70
CA HIS A 16 -4.91 11.31 -1.61
C HIS A 16 -5.48 11.35 -0.18
N PHE A 17 -4.62 11.35 0.83
CA PHE A 17 -4.99 11.26 2.24
C PHE A 17 -4.35 12.41 3.04
N PRO A 18 -4.81 13.66 2.88
CA PRO A 18 -4.22 14.83 3.53
C PRO A 18 -4.25 14.78 5.06
N ASN A 19 -5.13 13.95 5.64
CA ASN A 19 -5.22 13.72 7.08
C ASN A 19 -4.53 12.41 7.53
N GLY A 20 -3.83 11.73 6.62
CA GLY A 20 -3.22 10.42 6.81
C GLY A 20 -4.19 9.24 6.71
N PHE A 21 -3.64 8.03 6.60
CA PHE A 21 -4.44 6.81 6.41
C PHE A 21 -5.45 6.56 7.54
N ALA A 22 -5.03 6.74 8.81
CA ALA A 22 -5.87 6.45 9.97
C ALA A 22 -7.13 7.33 10.07
N ARG A 23 -7.09 8.57 9.53
CA ARG A 23 -8.23 9.51 9.57
C ARG A 23 -8.99 9.58 8.24
N SER A 24 -8.61 8.77 7.26
CA SER A 24 -9.23 8.79 5.94
C SER A 24 -10.60 8.10 5.89
N GLY A 25 -10.89 7.21 6.84
CA GLY A 25 -12.10 6.37 6.83
C GLY A 25 -12.07 5.21 5.82
N HIS A 26 -11.01 5.08 5.02
CA HIS A 26 -10.87 4.02 4.01
C HIS A 26 -10.21 2.74 4.55
N PHE A 27 -9.56 2.81 5.70
CA PHE A 27 -8.73 1.74 6.22
C PHE A 27 -9.12 1.38 7.65
N THR A 28 -9.03 0.10 7.99
CA THR A 28 -8.98 -0.32 9.39
C THR A 28 -7.71 0.19 10.07
N ILE A 29 -7.68 0.22 11.41
CA ILE A 29 -6.50 0.62 12.18
C ILE A 29 -5.26 -0.18 11.74
N LYS A 30 -5.41 -1.51 11.60
CA LYS A 30 -4.33 -2.40 11.20
C LYS A 30 -3.82 -2.11 9.78
N GLN A 31 -4.71 -1.85 8.83
CA GLN A 31 -4.31 -1.49 7.46
C GLN A 31 -3.60 -0.14 7.42
N ALA A 32 -4.10 0.86 8.17
CA ALA A 32 -3.45 2.16 8.25
C ALA A 32 -2.04 2.06 8.83
N GLU A 33 -1.84 1.23 9.86
CA GLU A 33 -0.51 0.95 10.43
C GLU A 33 0.41 0.24 9.44
N LEU A 34 -0.08 -0.77 8.73
CA LEU A 34 0.69 -1.49 7.71
C LEU A 34 1.12 -0.56 6.57
N LEU A 35 0.20 0.25 6.04
CA LEU A 35 0.50 1.23 5.00
C LEU A 35 1.48 2.29 5.49
N SER A 36 1.31 2.78 6.72
CA SER A 36 2.22 3.74 7.33
C SER A 36 3.63 3.15 7.50
N ARG A 37 3.75 1.88 7.91
CA ARG A 37 5.04 1.26 8.22
C ARG A 37 5.77 0.70 7.01
N TYR A 38 5.04 0.10 6.08
CA TYR A 38 5.60 -0.64 4.95
C TYR A 38 5.26 -0.02 3.59
N GLY A 39 4.37 0.97 3.54
CA GLY A 39 3.88 1.55 2.28
C GLY A 39 4.97 2.09 1.37
N ARG A 40 6.08 2.61 1.92
CA ARG A 40 7.24 3.03 1.12
C ARG A 40 7.87 1.85 0.37
N ARG A 41 8.09 0.72 1.06
CA ARG A 41 8.66 -0.50 0.47
C ARG A 41 7.69 -1.13 -0.53
N LEU A 42 6.41 -1.22 -0.17
CA LEU A 42 5.36 -1.73 -1.05
C LEU A 42 5.24 -0.89 -2.33
N SER A 43 5.27 0.45 -2.21
CA SER A 43 5.24 1.38 -3.34
C SER A 43 6.46 1.20 -4.25
N ALA A 44 7.65 1.07 -3.69
CA ALA A 44 8.87 0.88 -4.45
C ALA A 44 8.86 -0.45 -5.25
N ILE A 45 8.39 -1.54 -4.65
CA ILE A 45 8.23 -2.83 -5.34
C ILE A 45 7.15 -2.72 -6.43
N TRP A 46 5.99 -2.13 -6.10
CA TRP A 46 4.88 -1.96 -7.04
C TRP A 46 5.27 -1.11 -8.26
N ARG A 47 6.12 -0.10 -8.08
CA ARG A 47 6.65 0.75 -9.18
C ARG A 47 7.84 0.13 -9.92
N GLY A 48 8.37 -1.00 -9.45
CA GLY A 48 9.59 -1.60 -9.98
C GLY A 48 10.87 -0.83 -9.65
N GLU A 49 10.83 0.09 -8.68
CA GLU A 49 11.98 0.85 -8.19
C GLU A 49 12.84 0.02 -7.23
N ALA A 50 12.26 -0.98 -6.57
CA ALA A 50 12.96 -1.93 -5.72
C ALA A 50 12.66 -3.38 -6.13
N SER A 51 13.69 -4.21 -6.13
CA SER A 51 13.54 -5.66 -6.27
C SER A 51 13.03 -6.27 -4.95
N PRO A 52 12.13 -7.27 -5.00
CA PRO A 52 11.69 -7.96 -3.81
C PRO A 52 12.86 -8.68 -3.14
N GLU A 53 12.91 -8.61 -1.81
CA GLU A 53 13.92 -9.24 -0.97
C GLU A 53 13.25 -10.25 -0.05
N GLY A 54 13.10 -11.47 -0.55
CA GLY A 54 12.56 -12.60 0.19
C GLY A 54 11.12 -12.97 -0.21
N PRO A 55 10.62 -14.09 0.34
CA PRO A 55 9.42 -14.74 -0.18
C PRO A 55 8.15 -13.90 -0.06
N VAL A 56 8.02 -13.10 1.01
CA VAL A 56 6.82 -12.25 1.20
C VAL A 56 6.77 -11.13 0.16
N GLU A 57 7.91 -10.51 -0.13
CA GLU A 57 8.00 -9.44 -1.13
C GLU A 57 7.84 -9.99 -2.56
N GLU A 58 8.36 -11.20 -2.83
CA GLU A 58 8.14 -11.90 -4.11
C GLU A 58 6.64 -12.19 -4.33
N GLN A 59 5.95 -12.69 -3.30
CA GLN A 59 4.51 -12.90 -3.34
C GLN A 59 3.74 -11.60 -3.56
N PHE A 60 4.15 -10.53 -2.88
CA PHE A 60 3.57 -9.20 -3.08
C PHE A 60 3.78 -8.68 -4.51
N LYS A 61 4.95 -8.92 -5.11
CA LYS A 61 5.22 -8.56 -6.51
C LYS A 61 4.31 -9.33 -7.48
N LEU A 62 4.16 -10.65 -7.30
CA LEU A 62 3.23 -11.45 -8.11
C LEU A 62 1.79 -10.96 -7.98
N PHE A 63 1.38 -10.55 -6.78
CA PHE A 63 0.08 -9.91 -6.55
C PHE A 63 -0.04 -8.58 -7.33
N CYS A 64 0.98 -7.72 -7.27
CA CYS A 64 1.01 -6.45 -8.01
C CYS A 64 0.92 -6.65 -9.53
N GLU A 65 1.48 -7.74 -10.05
CA GLU A 65 1.42 -8.13 -11.47
C GLU A 65 0.10 -8.80 -11.87
N GLY A 66 -0.83 -9.00 -10.91
CA GLY A 66 -2.11 -9.67 -11.14
C GLY A 66 -1.99 -11.18 -11.36
N GLN A 67 -0.85 -11.78 -11.03
CA GLN A 67 -0.58 -13.21 -11.22
C GLN A 67 -1.07 -14.08 -10.06
N LYS A 68 -1.51 -13.46 -8.94
CA LYS A 68 -2.14 -14.15 -7.82
C LYS A 68 -3.22 -13.33 -7.15
N SER A 69 -4.09 -14.04 -6.43
CA SER A 69 -5.09 -13.45 -5.55
C SER A 69 -4.48 -12.91 -4.26
N VAL A 70 -5.23 -12.06 -3.57
CA VAL A 70 -4.86 -11.49 -2.28
C VAL A 70 -4.94 -12.54 -1.18
N GLU A 71 -3.83 -12.75 -0.48
CA GLU A 71 -3.68 -13.73 0.59
C GLU A 71 -3.15 -13.08 1.87
N SER A 72 -2.14 -12.21 1.75
CA SER A 72 -1.46 -11.60 2.89
C SER A 72 -2.13 -10.30 3.36
N GLU A 73 -1.89 -9.92 4.61
CA GLU A 73 -2.39 -8.66 5.15
C GLU A 73 -1.78 -7.42 4.46
N TYR A 74 -0.54 -7.54 3.97
CA TYR A 74 0.12 -6.51 3.18
C TYR A 74 -0.57 -6.31 1.84
N GLU A 75 -0.94 -7.41 1.17
CA GLU A 75 -1.66 -7.40 -0.11
C GLU A 75 -3.07 -6.83 0.08
N LYS A 76 -3.78 -7.22 1.14
CA LYS A 76 -5.09 -6.65 1.50
C LYS A 76 -5.01 -5.15 1.75
N ALA A 77 -4.02 -4.70 2.53
CA ALA A 77 -3.83 -3.29 2.81
C ALA A 77 -3.51 -2.49 1.53
N TRP A 78 -2.64 -3.03 0.67
CA TRP A 78 -2.28 -2.40 -0.60
C TRP A 78 -3.44 -2.38 -1.59
N GLN A 79 -4.24 -3.45 -1.67
CA GLN A 79 -5.45 -3.48 -2.48
C GLN A 79 -6.42 -2.39 -2.07
N SER A 80 -6.73 -2.27 -0.77
CA SER A 80 -7.59 -1.20 -0.26
C SER A 80 -7.00 0.18 -0.56
N TYR A 81 -5.67 0.33 -0.55
CA TYR A 81 -5.01 1.58 -0.93
C TYR A 81 -5.25 1.92 -2.41
N LEU A 82 -5.06 0.96 -3.32
CA LEU A 82 -5.32 1.14 -4.75
C LEU A 82 -6.80 1.48 -5.03
N GLU A 83 -7.73 0.82 -4.35
CA GLU A 83 -9.17 1.10 -4.46
C GLU A 83 -9.52 2.51 -3.96
N ALA A 84 -8.95 2.91 -2.82
CA ALA A 84 -9.19 4.23 -2.23
C ALA A 84 -8.66 5.36 -3.14
N ILE A 85 -7.43 5.25 -3.66
CA ILE A 85 -6.91 6.27 -4.59
C ILE A 85 -7.72 6.31 -5.89
N GLN A 86 -8.21 5.17 -6.40
CA GLN A 86 -9.08 5.16 -7.58
C GLN A 86 -10.43 5.83 -7.31
N GLN A 87 -11.00 5.61 -6.12
CA GLN A 87 -12.23 6.27 -5.71
C GLN A 87 -12.03 7.78 -5.58
N ILE A 88 -10.98 8.24 -4.89
CA ILE A 88 -10.64 9.65 -4.73
C ILE A 88 -10.42 10.33 -6.08
N ASN A 89 -9.64 9.70 -6.97
CA ASN A 89 -9.38 10.24 -8.31
C ASN A 89 -10.65 10.34 -9.16
N ARG A 90 -11.64 9.45 -8.98
CA ARG A 90 -12.95 9.59 -9.63
C ARG A 90 -13.71 10.80 -9.12
N TYR A 91 -13.68 11.08 -7.81
CA TYR A 91 -14.31 12.28 -7.25
C TYR A 91 -13.65 13.57 -7.73
N ILE A 92 -12.31 13.61 -7.75
CA ILE A 92 -11.57 14.80 -8.21
C ILE A 92 -11.86 15.09 -9.69
N LYS A 93 -11.91 14.06 -10.55
CA LYS A 93 -12.21 14.23 -11.98
C LYS A 93 -13.67 14.58 -12.29
N ALA A 94 -14.60 14.29 -11.37
CA ALA A 94 -16.02 14.57 -11.54
C ALA A 94 -16.44 15.94 -10.98
N SER A 95 -15.52 16.65 -10.31
CA SER A 95 -15.67 18.01 -9.79
C SER A 95 -15.11 19.05 -10.75
#